data_AF-A0A2E5RXR2-F1
#
_entry.id   AF-A0A2E5RXR2-F1
#
_cell.length_a   1.000
_cell.length_b   1.000
_cell.length_c   1.000
_cell.angle_alpha   90.00
_cell.angle_beta   90.00
_cell.angle_gamma   90.00
#
_symmetry.space_group_name_H-M   'P 1'
#
loop_
_entity.id
_entity.type
_entity.pdbx_description
1 polymer ?
#
loop_
_entity_poly.entity_id
_entity_poly.type
_entity_poly.pdbx_seq_one_letter_code
_entity_poly.pdbx_strand_id
1 'polypeptide(L)'
;MAANSTEQKGNRGKRTFNFLLVLMCILLLGYSFLASVAYWRLDRESRVRISHLEKEVDSRQKQMNQMLKDRTGLEASLAEMEQALTELRERQRLADARMQEFRSLLEALKSLRQAGNLTVRVVDGRAVLALPFDILFASGSSKLSGRGQKAIRDLTEVLKGLEDHRFQVEGHTDADPINKPEYTNW
;
A
#
# COMPACT_ATOMS: atom_id res chain seq x y z
N MET A 1 -59.75 -15.45 -103.81
CA MET A 1 -58.44 -15.89 -103.24
C MET A 1 -57.69 -14.71 -102.57
N ALA A 2 -58.29 -13.97 -101.63
CA ALA A 2 -57.63 -12.79 -101.02
C ALA A 2 -57.67 -12.73 -99.48
N ALA A 3 -58.36 -13.65 -98.79
CA ALA A 3 -58.53 -13.59 -97.33
C ALA A 3 -57.40 -14.25 -96.51
N ASN A 4 -56.59 -15.13 -97.11
CA ASN A 4 -55.61 -15.94 -96.37
C ASN A 4 -54.23 -15.26 -96.20
N SER A 5 -53.94 -14.19 -96.95
CA SER A 5 -52.63 -13.51 -96.94
C SER A 5 -52.52 -12.38 -95.90
N THR A 6 -53.64 -11.79 -95.47
CA THR A 6 -53.69 -10.78 -94.39
C THR A 6 -53.62 -11.42 -93.00
N GLU A 7 -54.22 -12.60 -92.82
CA GLU A 7 -54.21 -13.33 -91.55
C GLU A 7 -52.82 -13.95 -91.23
N GLN A 8 -52.12 -14.46 -92.25
CA GLN A 8 -50.75 -14.98 -92.07
C GLN A 8 -49.70 -13.90 -91.74
N LYS A 9 -49.87 -12.66 -92.24
CA LYS A 9 -48.97 -11.54 -91.91
C LYS A 9 -49.11 -11.09 -90.45
N GLY A 10 -50.34 -11.05 -89.92
CA GLY A 10 -50.60 -10.70 -88.53
C GLY A 10 -50.05 -11.72 -87.52
N ASN A 11 -50.12 -13.01 -87.83
CA ASN A 11 -49.61 -14.06 -86.94
C ASN A 11 -48.06 -14.11 -86.89
N ARG A 12 -47.39 -13.77 -88.01
CA ARG A 12 -45.92 -13.74 -88.07
C ARG A 12 -45.32 -12.58 -87.26
N GLY A 13 -45.93 -11.39 -87.30
CA GLY A 13 -45.53 -10.22 -86.49
C GLY A 13 -45.78 -10.39 -84.98
N LYS A 14 -46.89 -11.04 -84.59
CA LYS A 14 -47.18 -11.37 -83.19
C LYS A 14 -46.16 -12.36 -82.60
N ARG A 15 -45.73 -13.36 -83.40
CA ARG A 15 -44.68 -14.30 -83.00
C ARG A 15 -43.34 -13.60 -82.77
N THR A 16 -42.89 -12.75 -83.69
CA THR A 16 -41.62 -12.01 -83.53
C THR A 16 -41.65 -11.04 -82.35
N PHE A 17 -42.79 -10.39 -82.09
CA PHE A 17 -42.97 -9.51 -80.92
C PHE A 17 -42.91 -10.30 -79.60
N ASN A 18 -43.59 -11.45 -79.53
CA ASN A 18 -43.53 -12.32 -78.35
C ASN A 18 -42.11 -12.86 -78.10
N PHE A 19 -41.36 -13.22 -79.14
CA PHE A 19 -39.96 -13.64 -78.99
C PHE A 19 -39.06 -12.51 -78.44
N LEU A 20 -39.26 -11.28 -78.92
CA LEU A 20 -38.47 -10.13 -78.49
C LEU A 20 -38.80 -9.71 -77.04
N LEU A 21 -40.08 -9.81 -76.65
CA LEU A 21 -40.53 -9.58 -75.28
C LEU A 21 -39.97 -10.63 -74.31
N VAL A 22 -39.96 -11.91 -74.71
CA VAL A 22 -39.35 -12.99 -73.93
C VAL A 22 -37.84 -12.78 -73.78
N LEU A 23 -37.14 -12.38 -74.84
CA LEU A 23 -35.71 -12.06 -74.79
C LEU A 23 -35.42 -10.90 -73.81
N MET A 24 -36.23 -9.83 -73.86
CA MET A 24 -36.11 -8.69 -72.94
C MET A 24 -36.33 -9.11 -71.48
N CYS A 25 -37.34 -9.94 -71.21
CA CYS A 25 -37.58 -10.47 -69.86
C CYS A 25 -36.41 -11.32 -69.36
N ILE A 26 -35.81 -12.16 -70.21
CA ILE A 26 -34.63 -12.95 -69.84
C ILE A 26 -33.43 -12.06 -69.51
N LEU A 27 -33.20 -11.00 -70.28
CA LEU A 27 -32.14 -10.03 -70.01
C LEU A 27 -32.36 -9.26 -68.71
N LEU A 28 -33.60 -8.85 -68.41
CA LEU A 28 -33.96 -8.16 -67.17
C LEU A 28 -33.85 -9.05 -65.93
N LEU A 29 -34.26 -10.32 -66.05
CA LEU A 29 -34.10 -11.32 -64.99
C LEU A 29 -32.61 -11.63 -64.76
N GLY A 30 -31.83 -11.77 -65.84
CA GLY A 30 -30.38 -11.96 -65.76
C GLY A 30 -29.66 -10.78 -65.09
N TYR A 31 -30.04 -9.54 -65.43
CA TYR A 31 -29.48 -8.35 -64.79
C TYR A 31 -29.82 -8.27 -63.31
N SER A 32 -31.09 -8.51 -62.95
CA SER A 32 -31.54 -8.54 -61.54
C SER A 32 -30.79 -9.60 -60.73
N PHE A 33 -30.54 -10.77 -61.31
CA PHE A 33 -29.80 -11.85 -60.66
C PHE A 33 -28.33 -11.47 -60.44
N LEU A 34 -27.65 -10.94 -61.46
CA LEU A 34 -26.26 -10.49 -61.35
C LEU A 34 -26.10 -9.35 -60.33
N ALA A 35 -27.01 -8.38 -60.34
CA ALA A 35 -27.04 -7.29 -59.35
C ALA A 35 -27.25 -7.82 -57.93
N SER A 36 -28.15 -8.80 -57.75
CA SER A 36 -28.40 -9.43 -56.44
C SER A 36 -27.17 -10.17 -55.92
N VAL A 37 -26.45 -10.91 -56.77
CA VAL A 37 -25.20 -11.60 -56.41
C VAL A 37 -24.09 -10.62 -56.06
N ALA A 38 -23.92 -9.55 -56.84
CA ALA A 38 -22.94 -8.50 -56.57
C ALA A 38 -23.24 -7.77 -55.25
N TYR A 39 -24.52 -7.46 -54.99
CA TYR A 39 -24.97 -6.86 -53.75
C TYR A 39 -24.72 -7.78 -52.55
N TRP A 40 -25.06 -9.07 -52.66
CA TRP A 40 -24.77 -10.08 -51.64
C TRP A 40 -23.28 -10.19 -51.31
N ARG A 41 -22.41 -10.10 -52.32
CA ARG A 41 -20.96 -10.13 -52.15
C ARG A 41 -20.45 -8.92 -51.38
N LEU A 42 -20.86 -7.73 -51.77
CA LEU A 42 -20.45 -6.48 -51.12
C LEU A 42 -20.94 -6.39 -49.68
N ASP A 43 -22.16 -6.85 -49.42
CA ASP A 43 -22.75 -6.86 -48.09
C ASP A 43 -22.00 -7.86 -47.17
N ARG A 44 -21.62 -9.04 -47.68
CA ARG A 44 -20.80 -10.00 -46.92
C ARG A 44 -19.49 -9.38 -46.43
N GLU A 45 -18.77 -8.64 -47.28
CA GLU A 45 -17.52 -7.97 -46.88
C GLU A 45 -17.75 -6.88 -45.84
N SER A 46 -18.83 -6.11 -45.98
CA SER A 46 -19.21 -5.08 -45.02
C SER A 46 -19.60 -5.67 -43.67
N ARG A 47 -20.40 -6.75 -43.64
CA ARG A 47 -20.74 -7.49 -42.42
C ARG A 47 -19.51 -8.06 -41.72
N VAL A 48 -18.57 -8.64 -42.47
CA VAL A 48 -17.31 -9.14 -41.90
C VAL A 48 -16.50 -8.00 -41.28
N ARG A 49 -16.35 -6.87 -41.98
CA ARG A 49 -15.65 -5.69 -41.46
C ARG A 49 -16.29 -5.15 -40.20
N ILE A 50 -17.62 -5.00 -40.18
CA ILE A 50 -18.36 -4.55 -39.00
C ILE A 50 -18.12 -5.52 -37.83
N SER A 51 -18.28 -6.82 -38.06
CA SER A 51 -18.04 -7.82 -37.00
C SER A 51 -16.61 -7.82 -36.46
N HIS A 52 -15.63 -7.52 -37.30
CA HIS A 52 -14.23 -7.41 -36.88
C HIS A 52 -14.01 -6.15 -36.05
N LEU A 53 -14.53 -5.01 -36.50
CA LEU A 53 -14.46 -3.74 -35.78
C LEU A 53 -15.19 -3.82 -34.43
N GLU A 54 -16.35 -4.47 -34.37
CA GLU A 54 -17.09 -4.70 -33.12
C GLU A 54 -16.26 -5.53 -32.13
N LYS A 55 -15.60 -6.60 -32.59
CA LYS A 55 -14.70 -7.39 -31.76
C LYS A 55 -13.49 -6.60 -31.28
N GLU A 56 -12.92 -5.75 -32.13
CA GLU A 56 -11.79 -4.92 -31.78
C GLU A 56 -12.18 -3.84 -30.75
N VAL A 57 -13.35 -3.21 -30.91
CA VAL A 57 -13.91 -2.28 -29.94
C VAL A 57 -14.20 -2.98 -28.61
N ASP A 58 -14.82 -4.16 -28.61
CA ASP A 58 -15.09 -4.93 -27.38
C ASP A 58 -13.78 -5.33 -26.69
N SER A 59 -12.78 -5.80 -27.45
CA SER A 59 -11.46 -6.14 -26.92
C SER A 59 -10.76 -4.92 -26.31
N ARG A 60 -10.77 -3.78 -27.00
CA ARG A 60 -10.20 -2.53 -26.50
C ARG A 60 -10.95 -2.01 -25.27
N GLN A 61 -12.27 -2.13 -25.25
CA GLN A 61 -13.08 -1.74 -24.09
C GLN A 61 -12.77 -2.62 -22.88
N LYS A 62 -12.59 -3.93 -23.07
CA LYS A 62 -12.14 -4.86 -22.02
C LYS A 62 -10.76 -4.50 -21.50
N GLN A 63 -9.80 -4.21 -22.39
CA GLN A 63 -8.46 -3.77 -22.00
C GLN A 63 -8.49 -2.45 -21.22
N MET A 64 -9.26 -1.47 -21.69
CA MET A 64 -9.43 -0.19 -21.00
C MET A 64 -10.03 -0.39 -19.60
N ASN A 65 -11.08 -1.19 -19.49
CA ASN A 65 -11.71 -1.51 -18.20
C ASN A 65 -10.74 -2.22 -17.26
N GLN A 66 -9.89 -3.11 -17.78
CA GLN A 66 -8.86 -3.78 -16.99
C GLN A 66 -7.80 -2.79 -16.51
N MET A 67 -7.27 -1.95 -17.41
CA MET A 67 -6.29 -0.92 -17.05
C MET A 67 -6.84 0.08 -16.03
N LEU A 68 -8.12 0.45 -16.14
CA LEU A 68 -8.78 1.31 -15.15
C LEU A 68 -8.85 0.63 -13.78
N LYS A 69 -9.22 -0.65 -13.72
CA LYS A 69 -9.23 -1.42 -12.46
C LYS A 69 -7.84 -1.50 -11.86
N ASP A 70 -6.84 -1.85 -12.66
CA ASP A 70 -5.46 -1.96 -12.22
C ASP A 70 -4.97 -0.61 -11.69
N ARG A 71 -5.24 0.49 -12.41
CA ARG A 71 -4.91 1.85 -11.96
C ARG A 71 -5.56 2.18 -10.62
N THR A 72 -6.86 1.93 -10.46
CA THR A 72 -7.56 2.19 -9.19
C THR A 72 -6.99 1.34 -8.05
N GLY A 73 -6.60 0.08 -8.33
CA GLY A 73 -5.97 -0.79 -7.34
C GLY A 73 -4.57 -0.32 -6.94
N LEU A 74 -3.78 0.14 -7.91
CA LEU A 74 -2.46 0.73 -7.65
C LEU A 74 -2.58 2.04 -6.86
N GLU A 75 -3.50 2.93 -7.22
CA GLU A 75 -3.75 4.19 -6.51
C GLU A 75 -4.14 3.93 -5.05
N ALA A 76 -5.00 2.93 -4.78
CA ALA A 76 -5.33 2.52 -3.42
C ALA A 76 -4.11 1.97 -2.64
N SER A 77 -3.30 1.13 -3.29
CA SER A 77 -2.09 0.55 -2.69
C SER A 77 -1.04 1.62 -2.36
N LEU A 78 -0.88 2.63 -3.23
CA LEU A 78 0.01 3.76 -2.99
C LEU A 78 -0.47 4.60 -1.80
N ALA A 79 -1.78 4.89 -1.71
CA ALA A 79 -2.33 5.62 -0.58
C ALA A 79 -2.10 4.90 0.76
N GLU A 80 -2.30 3.58 0.78
CA GLU A 80 -2.01 2.75 1.97
C GLU A 80 -0.52 2.78 2.35
N MET A 81 0.36 2.66 1.35
CA MET A 81 1.81 2.68 1.58
C MET A 81 2.29 4.06 2.07
N GLU A 82 1.74 5.15 1.55
CA GLU A 82 2.04 6.51 2.01
C GLU A 82 1.59 6.74 3.45
N GLN A 83 0.41 6.25 3.83
CA GLN A 83 -0.06 6.30 5.21
C GLN A 83 0.86 5.50 6.14
N ALA A 84 1.21 4.27 5.77
CA ALA A 84 2.12 3.43 6.54
C ALA A 84 3.51 4.08 6.68
N LEU A 85 4.05 4.68 5.62
CA LEU A 85 5.32 5.40 5.67
C LEU A 85 5.27 6.62 6.59
N THR A 86 4.17 7.35 6.58
CA THR A 86 3.99 8.52 7.45
C THR A 86 3.94 8.10 8.91
N GLU A 87 3.18 7.04 9.23
CA GLU A 87 3.12 6.48 10.58
C GLU A 87 4.49 5.98 11.05
N LEU A 88 5.21 5.25 10.19
CA LEU A 88 6.56 4.76 10.50
C LEU A 88 7.54 5.91 10.75
N ARG A 89 7.46 6.99 9.96
CA ARG A 89 8.31 8.18 10.16
C ARG A 89 8.03 8.86 11.49
N GLU A 90 6.77 9.00 11.90
CA GLU A 90 6.43 9.58 13.21
C GLU A 90 6.91 8.68 14.35
N ARG A 91 6.70 7.36 14.25
CA ARG A 91 7.23 6.41 15.25
C ARG A 91 8.75 6.48 15.35
N GLN A 92 9.45 6.57 14.21
CA GLN A 92 10.90 6.71 14.17
C GLN A 92 11.35 8.03 14.82
N ARG A 93 10.67 9.15 14.51
CA ARG A 93 10.98 10.45 15.11
C ARG A 93 10.82 10.43 16.63
N LEU A 94 9.78 9.80 17.15
CA LEU A 94 9.57 9.62 18.59
C LEU A 94 10.64 8.73 19.22
N ALA A 95 11.04 7.64 18.55
CA ALA A 95 12.10 6.76 19.01
C ALA A 95 13.47 7.48 19.05
N ASP A 96 13.78 8.27 18.01
CA ASP A 96 15.02 9.03 17.92
C ASP A 96 15.08 10.13 18.98
N ALA A 97 13.98 10.82 19.25
CA ALA A 97 13.89 11.80 20.34
C ALA A 97 14.17 11.15 21.70
N ARG A 98 13.51 10.01 22.01
CA ARG A 98 13.76 9.24 23.24
C ARG A 98 15.21 8.78 23.35
N MET A 99 15.82 8.37 22.24
CA MET A 99 17.21 7.92 22.25
C MET A 99 18.20 9.08 22.44
N GLN A 100 17.89 10.27 21.93
CA GLN A 100 18.68 11.48 22.21
C GLN A 100 18.61 11.87 23.68
N GLU A 101 17.42 11.87 24.28
CA GLU A 101 17.22 12.10 25.72
C GLU A 101 17.99 11.07 26.57
N PHE A 102 17.92 9.80 26.18
CA PHE A 102 18.66 8.75 26.88
C PHE A 102 20.18 8.95 26.77
N ARG A 103 20.68 9.35 25.60
CA ARG A 103 22.11 9.64 25.40
C ARG A 103 22.57 10.84 26.22
N SER A 104 21.78 11.92 26.28
CA SER A 104 22.14 13.10 27.09
C SER A 104 22.17 12.75 28.57
N LEU A 105 21.24 11.91 29.06
CA LEU A 105 21.27 11.38 30.42
C LEU A 105 22.53 10.56 30.69
N LEU A 106 22.91 9.64 29.78
CA LEU A 106 24.13 8.85 29.95
C LEU A 106 25.39 9.71 30.00
N GLU A 107 25.47 10.77 29.20
CA GLU A 107 26.58 11.72 29.23
C GLU A 107 26.58 12.54 30.53
N ALA A 108 25.43 12.99 31.02
CA ALA A 108 25.33 13.69 32.30
C ALA A 108 25.77 12.81 33.49
N LEU A 109 25.48 11.51 33.45
CA LEU A 109 25.87 10.53 34.47
C LEU A 109 27.30 10.02 34.32
N LYS A 110 28.00 10.36 33.23
CA LYS A 110 29.36 9.88 32.94
C LYS A 110 30.38 10.31 33.98
N SER A 111 30.27 11.53 34.49
CA SER A 111 31.14 12.06 35.55
C SER A 111 30.99 11.28 36.86
N LEU A 112 29.75 10.96 37.25
CA LEU A 112 29.43 10.15 38.43
C LEU A 112 29.93 8.70 38.28
N ARG A 113 29.82 8.15 37.07
CA ARG A 113 30.35 6.83 36.71
C ARG A 113 31.88 6.77 36.81
N GLN A 114 32.58 7.77 36.25
CA GLN A 114 34.04 7.85 36.27
C GLN A 114 34.60 8.03 37.68
N ALA A 115 33.84 8.68 38.56
CA ALA A 115 34.18 8.77 39.98
C ALA A 115 34.06 7.43 40.73
N GLY A 116 33.65 6.34 40.07
CA GLY A 116 33.45 5.02 40.69
C GLY A 116 32.20 4.93 41.57
N ASN A 117 31.36 5.97 41.56
CA ASN A 117 30.26 6.10 42.49
C ASN A 117 28.95 5.50 41.98
N LEU A 118 28.84 5.19 40.68
CA LEU A 118 27.57 4.84 40.04
C LEU A 118 27.78 3.82 38.91
N THR A 119 26.96 2.77 38.88
CA THR A 119 26.84 1.82 37.77
C THR A 119 25.50 2.04 37.07
N VAL A 120 25.51 2.09 35.74
CA VAL A 120 24.30 2.29 34.92
C VAL A 120 24.07 1.05 34.06
N ARG A 121 22.88 0.45 34.12
CA ARG A 121 22.46 -0.70 33.30
C ARG A 121 21.09 -0.42 32.70
N VAL A 122 20.78 -1.05 31.57
CA VAL A 122 19.44 -0.99 30.98
C VAL A 122 18.79 -2.36 31.16
N VAL A 123 17.64 -2.41 31.82
CA VAL A 123 16.87 -3.63 32.08
C VAL A 123 15.41 -3.34 31.74
N ASP A 124 14.81 -4.13 30.84
CA ASP A 124 13.42 -3.97 30.37
C ASP A 124 13.07 -2.55 29.91
N GLY A 125 13.99 -1.89 29.21
CA GLY A 125 13.80 -0.51 28.73
C GLY A 125 13.86 0.56 29.83
N ARG A 126 14.23 0.20 31.06
CA ARG A 126 14.44 1.13 32.17
C ARG A 126 15.93 1.27 32.47
N ALA A 127 16.36 2.49 32.75
CA ALA A 127 17.70 2.77 33.23
C ALA A 127 17.77 2.43 34.73
N VAL A 128 18.57 1.43 35.09
CA VAL A 128 18.84 1.02 36.47
C VAL A 128 20.15 1.65 36.91
N LEU A 129 20.07 2.47 37.96
CA LEU A 129 21.16 3.19 38.56
C LEU A 129 21.54 2.50 39.88
N ALA A 130 22.72 1.90 39.95
CA ALA A 130 23.21 1.19 41.13
C ALA A 130 24.36 1.98 41.77
N LEU A 131 24.14 2.42 43.01
CA LEU A 131 25.13 3.10 43.85
C LEU A 131 25.71 2.08 44.86
N PRO A 132 27.04 1.90 44.98
CA PRO A 132 27.62 0.97 45.93
C PRO A 132 27.31 1.35 47.39
N PHE A 133 27.01 0.34 48.22
CA PHE A 133 26.67 0.52 49.64
C PHE A 133 27.78 1.23 50.44
N ASP A 134 29.04 0.86 50.23
CA ASP A 134 30.22 1.40 50.93
C ASP A 134 30.40 2.92 50.75
N ILE A 135 29.81 3.48 49.69
CA ILE A 135 29.84 4.92 49.43
C ILE A 135 28.69 5.61 50.15
N LEU A 136 27.52 4.98 50.19
CA LEU A 136 26.31 5.55 50.76
C LEU A 136 26.27 5.49 52.28
N PHE A 137 26.72 4.39 52.88
CA PHE A 137 26.56 4.11 54.30
C PHE A 137 27.89 3.71 54.94
N ALA A 138 28.06 4.05 56.21
CA ALA A 138 29.12 3.44 57.02
C ALA A 138 28.69 2.04 57.46
N SER A 139 29.64 1.12 57.66
CA SER A 139 29.34 -0.24 58.08
C SER A 139 28.45 -0.26 59.34
N GLY A 140 27.31 -0.97 59.27
CA GLY A 140 26.34 -1.07 60.37
C GLY A 140 25.51 0.18 60.68
N SER A 141 25.49 1.18 59.79
CA SER A 141 24.73 2.43 59.92
C SER A 141 23.74 2.61 58.77
N SER A 142 22.49 2.96 59.09
CA SER A 142 21.49 3.41 58.11
C SER A 142 21.56 4.90 57.79
N LYS A 143 22.44 5.65 58.49
CA LYS A 143 22.69 7.07 58.20
C LYS A 143 23.65 7.21 57.04
N LEU A 144 23.27 8.07 56.08
CA LEU A 144 24.10 8.43 54.94
C LEU A 144 25.44 9.01 55.39
N SER A 145 26.53 8.55 54.78
CA SER A 145 27.85 9.14 54.93
C SER A 145 27.90 10.52 54.26
N GLY A 146 28.83 11.40 54.66
CA GLY A 146 28.99 12.71 54.00
C GLY A 146 29.29 12.58 52.50
N ARG A 147 30.03 11.54 52.10
CA ARG A 147 30.30 11.20 50.70
C ARG A 147 29.03 10.71 49.99
N GLY A 148 28.26 9.84 50.63
CA GLY A 148 26.99 9.33 50.13
C GLY A 148 25.96 10.44 49.90
N GLN A 149 25.85 11.38 50.84
CA GLN A 149 24.96 12.52 50.72
C GLN A 149 25.37 13.45 49.56
N LYS A 150 26.67 13.61 49.29
CA LYS A 150 27.16 14.35 48.12
C LYS A 150 26.84 13.60 46.82
N ALA A 151 27.10 12.31 46.75
CA ALA A 151 26.81 11.49 45.56
C ALA A 151 25.32 11.49 45.22
N ILE A 152 24.44 11.38 46.23
CA ILE A 152 22.99 11.49 46.03
C ILE A 152 22.64 12.89 45.53
N ARG A 153 23.14 13.98 46.14
CA ARG A 153 22.87 15.35 45.67
C ARG A 153 23.26 15.57 44.21
N ASP A 154 24.48 15.18 43.84
CA ASP A 154 24.99 15.31 42.47
C ASP A 154 24.10 14.50 41.49
N LEU A 155 23.61 13.32 41.91
CA LEU A 155 22.65 12.54 41.13
C LEU A 155 21.30 13.25 41.02
N THR A 156 20.75 13.77 42.12
CA THR A 156 19.45 14.45 42.12
C THR A 156 19.46 15.71 41.26
N GLU A 157 20.59 16.42 41.18
CA GLU A 157 20.75 17.58 40.29
C GLU A 157 20.61 17.20 38.82
N VAL A 158 21.19 16.07 38.41
CA VAL A 158 21.04 15.53 37.04
C VAL A 158 19.60 15.06 36.80
N LEU A 159 19.01 14.34 37.76
CA LEU A 159 17.66 13.78 37.63
C LEU A 159 16.57 14.85 37.68
N LYS A 160 16.81 16.01 38.31
CA LYS A 160 15.84 17.12 38.37
C LYS A 160 15.51 17.68 36.98
N GLY A 161 16.42 17.57 36.01
CA GLY A 161 16.17 17.96 34.63
C GLY A 161 15.25 17.02 33.85
N LEU A 162 14.84 15.88 34.43
CA LEU A 162 14.00 14.87 33.81
C LEU A 162 12.58 14.92 34.37
N GLU A 163 11.81 15.95 33.99
CA GLU A 163 10.51 16.27 34.59
C GLU A 163 9.42 15.19 34.37
N ASP A 164 9.48 14.43 33.27
CA ASP A 164 8.47 13.42 32.90
C ASP A 164 8.83 11.97 33.30
N HIS A 165 9.79 11.79 34.21
CA HIS A 165 10.28 10.45 34.57
C HIS A 165 9.79 9.98 35.95
N ARG A 166 9.38 8.71 36.02
CA ARG A 166 9.07 8.04 37.29
C ARG A 166 10.33 7.42 37.87
N PHE A 167 10.66 7.81 39.10
CA PHE A 167 11.79 7.24 39.83
C PHE A 167 11.29 6.20 40.83
N GLN A 168 11.98 5.06 40.88
CA GLN A 168 11.80 4.02 41.88
C GLN A 168 13.12 3.84 42.61
N VAL A 169 13.07 3.86 43.93
CA VAL A 169 14.25 3.71 44.79
C VAL A 169 14.11 2.40 45.56
N GLU A 170 15.08 1.51 45.42
CA GLU A 170 15.12 0.21 46.08
C GLU A 170 16.40 0.09 46.90
N GLY A 171 16.28 -0.47 48.10
CA GLY A 171 17.40 -0.82 48.95
C GLY A 171 17.55 -2.33 49.01
N HIS A 172 18.78 -2.82 48.88
CA HIS A 172 19.12 -4.22 49.10
C HIS A 172 20.02 -4.33 50.35
N THR A 173 19.72 -5.30 51.20
CA THR A 173 20.57 -5.72 52.32
C THR A 173 21.27 -7.03 51.94
N ASP A 174 22.42 -7.30 52.54
CA ASP A 174 23.03 -8.63 52.44
C ASP A 174 22.22 -9.65 53.25
N ALA A 175 22.53 -10.93 53.06
CA ALA A 175 21.91 -12.02 53.79
C ALA A 175 22.47 -12.15 55.22
N ASP A 176 23.46 -11.33 55.59
CA ASP A 176 24.09 -11.40 56.89
C ASP A 176 23.14 -10.79 57.95
N PRO A 177 22.90 -11.49 59.06
CA PRO A 177 21.97 -11.02 60.08
C PRO A 177 22.55 -9.80 60.80
N ILE A 178 21.76 -8.73 60.87
CA ILE A 178 22.10 -7.54 61.65
C ILE A 178 22.07 -7.90 63.15
N ASN A 179 23.23 -7.90 63.80
CA ASN A 179 23.38 -8.10 65.25
C ASN A 179 22.97 -6.86 66.07
N LYS A 180 21.85 -6.22 65.74
CA LYS A 180 21.28 -5.12 66.53
C LYS A 180 19.79 -5.39 66.82
N PRO A 181 19.35 -5.34 68.09
CA PRO A 181 17.97 -5.66 68.46
C PRO A 181 16.92 -4.69 67.91
N GLU A 182 17.34 -3.52 67.41
CA GLU A 182 16.46 -2.45 66.93
C GLU A 182 16.20 -2.48 65.41
N TYR A 183 16.94 -3.30 64.63
CA TYR A 183 16.85 -3.29 63.17
C TYR A 183 16.86 -4.70 62.59
N THR A 184 15.89 -5.00 61.73
CA THR A 184 15.89 -6.16 60.83
C THR A 184 16.39 -5.78 59.44
N ASN A 185 16.68 -6.76 58.58
CA ASN A 185 17.04 -6.53 57.17
C ASN A 185 15.87 -5.96 56.33
N TRP A 186 14.70 -5.77 56.96
CA TRP A 186 13.43 -5.28 56.41
C TRP A 186 12.90 -4.12 57.27
#